data_AF-A0A7S7Q8D2-F1
#
_entry.id   AF-A0A7S7Q8D2-F1
#
_cell.length_a   1.000
_cell.length_b   1.000
_cell.length_c   1.000
_cell.angle_alpha   90.00
_cell.angle_beta   90.00
_cell.angle_gamma   90.00
#
_symmetry.space_group_name_H-M   'P 1'
#
loop_
_entity.id
_entity.type
_entity.pdbx_description
1 polymer ?
#
loop_
_entity_poly.entity_id
_entity_poly.type
_entity_poly.pdbx_seq_one_letter_code
_entity_poly.pdbx_strand_id
1 'polypeptide(L)' 'MKKDDVTCPRCGAGFRRLELASGSGSKGEYRCPVCETTLEHFDGDRLVAYRLTIQPSIRGLKT' A
#
# COMPACT_ATOMS: atom_id res chain seq x y z
N MET A 1 2.35 -7.57 -15.64
CA MET A 1 2.05 -7.27 -14.22
C MET A 1 3.35 -7.00 -13.50
N LYS A 2 3.51 -5.82 -12.91
CA LYS A 2 4.70 -5.41 -12.16
C LYS A 2 4.47 -5.70 -10.67
N LYS A 3 5.51 -6.18 -9.97
CA LYS A 3 5.45 -6.51 -8.54
C LYS A 3 6.54 -5.72 -7.82
N ASP A 4 6.15 -4.97 -6.80
CA ASP A 4 7.04 -4.17 -5.95
C ASP A 4 6.66 -4.39 -4.48
N ASP A 5 7.54 -4.01 -3.56
CA ASP A 5 7.28 -4.07 -2.11
C ASP A 5 7.24 -2.64 -1.57
N VAL A 6 6.31 -2.40 -0.65
CA VAL A 6 6.15 -1.10 0.03
C VAL A 6 6.15 -1.34 1.53
N THR A 7 6.97 -0.60 2.26
CA THR A 7 7.00 -0.63 3.72
C THR A 7 6.49 0.69 4.25
N CYS A 8 5.55 0.63 5.20
CA CYS A 8 5.07 1.82 5.89
C CYS A 8 6.19 2.38 6.79
N PRO A 9 6.64 3.63 6.57
CA PRO A 9 7.72 4.21 7.35
C PRO A 9 7.32 4.50 8.80
N ARG A 10 6.01 4.58 9.09
CA ARG A 10 5.50 4.95 10.42
C ARG A 10 5.35 3.76 11.35
N CYS A 11 4.85 2.63 10.86
CA CYS A 11 4.56 1.45 11.70
C CYS A 11 5.36 0.20 11.33
N GLY A 12 6.06 0.19 10.19
CA GLY A 12 6.83 -0.96 9.71
C GLY A 12 6.00 -2.05 9.02
N ALA A 13 4.69 -1.83 8.79
CA ALA A 13 3.86 -2.76 8.02
C ALA A 13 4.40 -2.90 6.58
N GLY A 14 4.47 -4.13 6.07
CA GLY A 14 4.95 -4.43 4.72
C GLY A 14 3.82 -4.88 3.80
N PHE A 15 3.86 -4.43 2.55
CA PHE A 15 2.83 -4.71 1.54
C PHE A 15 3.47 -5.13 0.21
N ARG A 16 2.93 -6.20 -0.39
CA ARG A 16 3.17 -6.52 -1.80
C ARG A 16 2.30 -5.60 -2.66
N ARG A 17 2.93 -4.74 -3.47
CA ARG A 17 2.29 -3.91 -4.49
C ARG A 17 2.25 -4.68 -5.81
N LEU A 18 1.07 -4.72 -6.44
CA LEU A 18 0.83 -5.36 -7.73
C LEU A 18 0.22 -4.32 -8.68
N GLU A 19 0.91 -4.02 -9.76
CA GLU A 19 0.40 -3.12 -10.81
C GLU A 19 0.07 -3.93 -12.06
N LEU A 20 -1.18 -3.83 -12.49
CA LEU A 20 -1.65 -4.47 -13.71
C LEU A 20 -1.25 -3.61 -14.92
N ALA A 21 -0.80 -4.27 -15.98
CA ALA A 21 -0.43 -3.60 -17.23
C ALA A 21 -1.66 -3.22 -18.07
N SER A 22 -2.84 -3.71 -17.69
CA SER A 22 -4.09 -3.62 -18.43
C SER A 22 -5.21 -3.25 -17.46
N GLY A 23 -6.06 -2.31 -17.86
CA GLY A 23 -7.14 -1.76 -17.05
C GLY A 23 -6.76 -0.43 -16.41
N SER A 24 -7.64 0.54 -16.55
CA SER A 24 -7.54 1.84 -15.89
C SER A 24 -7.72 1.70 -14.38
N GLY A 25 -6.93 2.43 -13.62
CA GLY A 25 -7.12 2.56 -12.17
C GLY A 25 -8.12 3.65 -11.82
N SER A 26 -8.18 3.94 -10.52
CA SER A 26 -8.87 5.11 -9.98
C SER A 26 -7.85 6.07 -9.39
N LYS A 27 -8.09 7.37 -9.52
CA LYS A 27 -7.32 8.40 -8.81
C LYS A 27 -7.56 8.28 -7.31
N GLY A 28 -6.52 8.48 -6.51
CA GLY A 28 -6.64 8.44 -5.06
C GLY A 28 -5.31 8.21 -4.36
N GLU A 29 -5.37 7.68 -3.17
CA GLU A 29 -4.19 7.36 -2.38
C GLU A 29 -4.36 6.00 -1.69
N TYR A 30 -3.25 5.30 -1.49
CA TYR A 30 -3.22 4.12 -0.63
C TYR A 30 -2.65 4.51 0.72
N ARG A 31 -3.50 4.42 1.74
CA ARG A 31 -3.12 4.63 3.14
C ARG A 31 -2.85 3.29 3.80
N CYS A 32 -1.84 3.26 4.67
CA CYS A 32 -1.52 2.10 5.48
C CYS A 32 -2.75 1.72 6.33
N PRO A 33 -3.34 0.52 6.17
CA PRO A 33 -4.53 0.12 6.92
C PRO A 33 -4.30 -0.04 8.43
N VAL A 34 -3.04 -0.01 8.89
CA VAL A 34 -2.70 -0.12 10.31
C VAL A 34 -2.61 1.24 11.00
N CYS A 35 -2.15 2.27 10.29
CA CYS A 35 -1.77 3.53 10.93
C CYS A 35 -2.10 4.78 10.10
N GLU A 36 -2.84 4.60 9.01
CA GLU A 36 -3.40 5.61 8.12
C GLU A 36 -2.40 6.51 7.39
N THR A 37 -1.09 6.26 7.56
CA THR A 37 -0.05 6.97 6.82
C THR A 37 -0.17 6.70 5.33
N THR A 38 -0.24 7.76 4.52
CA THR A 38 -0.25 7.68 3.05
C THR A 38 1.06 7.07 2.55
N LEU A 39 0.95 6.01 1.75
CA LEU A 39 2.10 5.29 1.18
C LEU A 39 2.31 5.62 -0.29
N GLU A 40 1.23 5.89 -1.03
CA GLU A 40 1.30 6.15 -2.47
C GLU A 40 0.09 6.97 -2.93
N HIS A 41 0.27 7.80 -3.96
CA HIS A 41 -0.80 8.49 -4.68
C HIS A 41 -0.92 7.90 -6.09
N PHE A 42 -2.16 7.69 -6.56
CA PHE A 42 -2.48 7.19 -7.89
C PHE A 42 -3.07 8.30 -8.75
N ASP A 43 -2.58 8.39 -9.98
CA ASP A 43 -3.12 9.23 -11.04
C ASP A 43 -4.26 8.55 -11.82
N GLY A 44 -4.55 7.28 -11.53
CA GLY A 44 -5.59 6.47 -12.17
C GLY A 44 -5.17 5.84 -13.50
N ASP A 45 -3.91 5.97 -13.94
CA ASP A 45 -3.44 5.38 -15.20
C ASP A 45 -3.53 3.84 -15.16
N ARG A 46 -3.17 3.25 -14.02
CA ARG A 46 -3.11 1.79 -13.84
C ARG A 46 -3.82 1.31 -12.60
N LEU A 47 -4.38 0.12 -12.69
CA LEU A 47 -4.93 -0.59 -11.55
C LEU A 47 -3.80 -1.13 -10.67
N VAL A 48 -3.77 -0.69 -9.42
CA VAL A 48 -2.80 -1.11 -8.40
C VAL A 48 -3.52 -1.79 -7.24
N ALA A 49 -2.98 -2.92 -6.77
CA ALA A 49 -3.48 -3.66 -5.63
C ALA A 49 -2.38 -3.88 -4.59
N TYR A 50 -2.77 -3.95 -3.32
CA TYR A 50 -1.85 -4.14 -2.19
C TYR A 50 -2.28 -5.35 -1.35
N ARG A 51 -1.31 -6.16 -0.95
CA ARG A 51 -1.52 -7.26 -0.01
C ARG A 51 -0.56 -7.12 1.17
N LEU A 52 -1.09 -7.11 2.39
CA LEU A 52 -0.27 -7.13 3.60
C LEU A 52 0.61 -8.39 3.62
N THR A 53 1.91 -8.21 3.79
CA THR A 53 2.91 -9.29 3.88
C THR A 53 3.64 -9.33 5.21
N ILE A 54 3.77 -8.17 5.86
CA ILE A 54 4.38 -8.06 7.19
C ILE A 54 3.40 -7.32 8.08
N GLN A 55 2.87 -8.03 9.09
CA GLN A 55 2.14 -7.40 10.17
C GLN A 55 3.15 -6.67 11.07
N PRO A 56 2.95 -5.37 11.34
CA PRO A 56 3.83 -4.65 12.25
C PRO A 56 3.66 -5.22 13.66
N SER A 57 4.78 -5.40 14.38
CA SER A 57 4.73 -5.81 15.78
C SER A 57 3.89 -4.79 16.57
N ILE A 58 2.96 -5.28 17.39
CA ILE A 58 1.82 -4.59 18.04
C ILE A 58 2.12 -3.25 18.76
N ARG A 59 3.38 -2.81 18.88
CA ARG A 59 3.75 -1.53 19.51
C ARG A 59 3.32 -0.27 18.75
N GLY A 60 2.84 -0.40 17.51
CA GLY A 60 2.41 0.73 16.67
C GLY A 60 0.93 1.13 16.81
N LEU A 61 0.09 0.30 17.44
CA LEU A 61 -1.32 0.61 17.69
C LEU A 61 -1.45 1.33 19.03
N LYS A 62 -1.09 2.62 19.07
CA LYS A 62 -1.51 3.49 20.17
C LYS A 62 -2.84 4.11 19.75
N THR A 63 -3.92 3.44 20.14
CA THR A 63 -5.27 4.03 20.22
C THR A 63 -5.37 4.94 21.43
#